data_AF-A0A941LIX6-F1
#
_entry.id   AF-A0A941LIX6-F1
#
_cell.length_a   1.000
_cell.length_b   1.000
_cell.length_c   1.000
_cell.angle_alpha   90.00
_cell.angle_beta   90.00
_cell.angle_gamma   90.00
#
_symmetry.space_group_name_H-M   'P 1'
#
loop_
_entity.id
_entity.type
_entity.pdbx_description
1 polymer ?
#
loop_
_entity_poly.entity_id
_entity_poly.type
_entity_poly.pdbx_seq_one_letter_code
_entity_poly.pdbx_strand_id
1 'polypeptide(L)'
;MALTLYHVQWCPDCAVVRDRLDELNIPYEGVIVQDFRPMRTQVYEVSGQYYVPVLKDGDTVLTETHDILAHLQTHYDKAQP
;
A
#
# COMPACT_ATOMS: atom_id res chain seq x y z
N MET A 1 9.51 -6.35 10.16
CA MET A 1 8.26 -6.30 9.38
C MET A 1 7.80 -4.86 9.39
N ALA A 2 8.12 -4.11 8.33
CA ALA A 2 7.72 -2.73 8.18
C ALA A 2 6.86 -2.66 6.92
N LEU A 3 5.57 -2.40 7.11
CA LEU A 3 4.61 -2.23 6.04
C LEU A 3 4.53 -0.74 5.73
N THR A 4 4.75 -0.34 4.49
CA THR A 4 4.69 1.06 4.06
C THR A 4 3.71 1.19 2.90
N LEU A 5 2.67 2.01 3.09
CA LEU A 5 1.66 2.30 2.07
C LEU A 5 1.91 3.68 1.48
N TYR A 6 2.29 3.74 0.22
CA TYR A 6 2.38 4.96 -0.56
C TYR A 6 1.03 5.25 -1.20
N HIS A 7 0.43 6.37 -0.82
CA HIS A 7 -0.91 6.73 -1.26
C HIS A 7 -1.10 8.24 -1.31
N VAL A 8 -2.24 8.68 -1.85
CA VAL A 8 -2.67 10.08 -1.80
C VAL A 8 -3.96 10.22 -0.98
N GLN A 9 -4.25 11.41 -0.49
CA GLN A 9 -5.41 11.62 0.40
C GLN A 9 -6.76 11.51 -0.32
N TRP A 10 -6.82 11.86 -1.60
CA TRP A 10 -8.09 11.94 -2.35
C TRP A 10 -8.39 10.70 -3.21
N CYS A 11 -7.54 9.66 -3.18
CA CYS A 11 -7.69 8.51 -4.07
C CYS A 11 -8.63 7.45 -3.48
N PRO A 12 -9.70 7.07 -4.21
CA PRO A 12 -10.66 6.08 -3.73
C PRO A 12 -10.04 4.68 -3.63
N ASP A 13 -9.20 4.27 -4.60
CA ASP A 13 -8.52 2.96 -4.55
C ASP A 13 -7.58 2.83 -3.34
N CYS A 14 -6.94 3.94 -2.98
CA CYS A 14 -6.11 4.01 -1.77
C CYS A 14 -6.95 3.87 -0.49
N ALA A 15 -8.17 4.40 -0.47
CA ALA A 15 -9.07 4.27 0.67
C ALA A 15 -9.43 2.79 0.92
N VAL A 16 -9.71 2.03 -0.14
CA VAL A 16 -10.01 0.59 -0.04
C VAL A 16 -8.87 -0.19 0.62
N VAL A 17 -7.61 0.09 0.24
CA VAL A 17 -6.45 -0.56 0.85
C VAL A 17 -6.32 -0.18 2.33
N ARG A 18 -6.54 1.09 2.67
CA ARG A 18 -6.46 1.57 4.07
C ARG A 18 -7.54 0.96 4.93
N ASP A 19 -8.77 0.92 4.44
CA ASP A 19 -9.88 0.27 5.14
C ASP A 19 -9.55 -1.20 5.39
N ARG A 20 -9.00 -1.91 4.40
CA ARG A 20 -8.60 -3.31 4.60
C ARG A 20 -7.49 -3.48 5.62
N LEU A 21 -6.51 -2.58 5.64
CA LEU A 21 -5.44 -2.59 6.65
C LEU A 21 -5.98 -2.31 8.06
N ASP A 22 -6.96 -1.41 8.17
CA ASP A 22 -7.64 -1.07 9.42
C ASP A 22 -8.52 -2.23 9.92
N GLU A 23 -9.29 -2.86 9.03
CA GLU A 23 -10.08 -4.08 9.31
C GLU A 23 -9.21 -5.20 9.87
N LEU A 24 -8.02 -5.39 9.32
CA LEU A 24 -7.05 -6.40 9.76
C LEU A 24 -6.20 -5.92 10.94
N ASN A 25 -6.39 -4.67 11.41
CA ASN A 25 -5.65 -4.01 12.47
C ASN A 25 -4.12 -4.11 12.30
N ILE A 26 -3.64 -3.98 11.06
CA ILE A 26 -2.22 -4.13 10.73
C ILE A 26 -1.53 -2.78 10.93
N PRO A 27 -0.43 -2.71 11.71
CA PRO A 27 0.35 -1.49 11.79
C PRO A 27 1.08 -1.25 10.46
N TYR A 28 0.82 -0.11 9.84
CA TYR A 28 1.47 0.32 8.61
C TYR A 28 1.88 1.78 8.65
N GLU A 29 2.91 2.11 7.87
CA GLU A 29 3.40 3.46 7.67
C GLU A 29 2.76 4.06 6.41
N GLY A 30 1.85 5.01 6.58
CA GLY A 30 1.22 5.72 5.47
C GLY A 30 2.07 6.88 4.98
N VAL A 31 2.65 6.75 3.78
CA VAL A 31 3.41 7.81 3.11
C VAL A 31 2.49 8.53 2.12
N ILE A 32 2.14 9.78 2.44
CA ILE A 32 1.37 10.63 1.54
C ILE A 32 2.32 11.20 0.49
N VAL A 33 2.15 10.77 -0.76
CA VAL A 33 2.96 11.24 -1.88
C VAL A 33 2.32 12.44 -2.57
N GLN A 34 3.09 13.15 -3.39
CA GLN A 34 2.58 14.30 -4.12
C GLN A 34 1.51 13.88 -5.15
N ASP A 35 0.50 14.73 -5.34
CA ASP A 35 -0.56 14.49 -6.32
C ASP A 35 -0.02 14.47 -7.75
N PHE A 36 1.01 15.27 -8.01
CA PHE A 36 1.66 15.35 -9.30
C PHE A 36 2.46 14.07 -9.58
N ARG A 37 1.95 13.24 -10.50
CA ARG A 37 2.52 11.92 -10.85
C ARG A 37 4.04 11.95 -11.10
N PRO A 38 4.59 12.89 -11.90
CA PRO A 38 6.04 12.94 -12.15
C PRO A 38 6.88 13.26 -10.91
N MET A 39 6.30 13.91 -9.90
CA MET A 39 6.98 14.23 -8.64
C MET A 39 6.95 13.08 -7.63
N ARG A 40 6.28 11.95 -7.95
CA ARG A 40 6.25 10.75 -7.10
C ARG A 40 7.52 9.91 -7.29
N THR A 41 8.68 10.53 -7.17
CA THR A 41 9.98 9.84 -7.33
C THR A 41 10.15 8.71 -6.33
N GLN A 42 9.68 8.88 -5.10
CA GLN A 42 9.72 7.83 -4.07
C GLN A 42 8.94 6.56 -4.48
N VAL A 43 7.78 6.74 -5.10
CA VAL A 43 6.98 5.60 -5.59
C VAL A 43 7.73 4.90 -6.71
N TYR A 44 8.36 5.67 -7.60
CA TYR A 44 9.17 5.12 -8.69
C TYR A 44 10.42 4.39 -8.19
N GLU A 45 11.10 4.92 -7.18
CA GLU A 45 12.26 4.27 -6.58
C GLU A 45 11.90 2.94 -5.92
N VAL A 46 10.71 2.84 -5.33
CA VAL A 46 10.24 1.63 -4.65
C VAL A 46 9.65 0.61 -5.62
N SER A 47 8.83 1.06 -6.57
CA SER A 47 8.02 0.18 -7.42
C SER A 47 8.38 0.17 -8.90
N GLY A 48 9.24 1.09 -9.35
CA GLY A 48 9.52 1.31 -10.77
C GLY A 48 8.41 2.03 -11.53
N GLN A 49 7.36 2.52 -10.84
CA GLN A 49 6.23 3.21 -11.44
C GLN A 49 5.74 4.42 -10.62
N TYR A 50 4.92 5.27 -11.24
CA TYR A 50 4.38 6.50 -10.61
C TYR A 50 2.91 6.35 -10.15
N TYR A 51 2.34 5.15 -10.28
CA TYR A 51 0.96 4.86 -9.92
C TYR A 51 0.85 4.50 -8.44
N VAL A 52 -0.29 4.84 -7.85
CA VAL A 52 -0.67 4.53 -6.47
C VAL A 52 -2.05 3.86 -6.52
N PRO A 53 -2.40 2.99 -5.56
CA PRO A 53 -1.67 2.66 -4.32
C PRO A 53 -0.44 1.75 -4.54
N VAL A 54 0.61 1.93 -3.72
CA VAL A 54 1.77 1.00 -3.66
C VAL A 54 2.00 0.59 -2.22
N LEU A 55 2.04 -0.71 -1.96
CA LEU A 55 2.36 -1.28 -0.66
C LEU A 55 3.73 -1.94 -0.69
N LYS A 56 4.59 -1.60 0.26
CA LYS A 56 5.88 -2.24 0.49
C LYS A 56 5.81 -3.03 1.79
N ASP A 57 6.01 -4.34 1.71
CA ASP A 57 6.08 -5.25 2.85
C ASP A 57 7.49 -5.84 2.93
N GLY A 58 8.39 -5.18 3.67
CA GLY A 58 9.80 -5.58 3.72
C GLY A 58 10.46 -5.48 2.35
N ASP A 59 10.74 -6.63 1.72
CA ASP A 59 11.32 -6.77 0.38
C ASP A 59 10.27 -6.89 -0.74
N THR A 60 9.02 -7.18 -0.39
CA THR A 60 7.93 -7.32 -1.35
C THR A 60 7.33 -5.97 -1.67
N VAL A 61 7.18 -5.64 -2.95
CA VAL A 61 6.52 -4.42 -3.42
C VAL A 61 5.32 -4.82 -4.26
N LEU A 62 4.15 -4.33 -3.84
CA LEU A 62 2.87 -4.58 -4.48
C LEU A 62 2.34 -3.26 -5.02
N THR A 63 2.07 -3.24 -6.31
CA THR A 63 1.68 -2.04 -7.06
C THR A 63 0.22 -2.02 -7.44
N GLU A 64 -0.40 -3.19 -7.48
CA GLU A 64 -1.80 -3.36 -7.89
C GLU A 64 -2.68 -3.51 -6.66
N THR A 65 -3.79 -2.77 -6.60
CA THR A 65 -4.75 -2.83 -5.49
C THR A 65 -5.23 -4.26 -5.22
N HIS A 66 -5.48 -5.05 -6.27
CA HIS A 66 -5.93 -6.44 -6.10
C HIS A 66 -4.88 -7.33 -5.44
N ASP A 67 -3.61 -7.18 -5.84
CA ASP A 67 -2.50 -7.97 -5.28
C ASP A 67 -2.22 -7.55 -3.84
N ILE A 68 -2.32 -6.26 -3.54
CA ILE A 68 -2.25 -5.75 -2.18
C ILE A 68 -3.32 -6.42 -1.30
N LEU A 69 -4.58 -6.37 -1.71
CA LEU A 69 -5.68 -6.95 -0.94
C LEU A 69 -5.53 -8.47 -0.78
N ALA A 70 -5.14 -9.18 -1.83
CA ALA A 70 -4.92 -10.62 -1.80
C ALA A 70 -3.74 -11.01 -0.90
N HIS A 71 -2.65 -10.21 -0.91
CA HIS A 71 -1.50 -10.40 -0.03
C HIS A 71 -1.88 -10.15 1.43
N LEU A 72 -2.56 -9.04 1.72
CA LEU A 72 -3.04 -8.71 3.07
C LEU A 72 -3.96 -9.81 3.59
N GLN A 73 -4.87 -10.30 2.76
CA GLN A 73 -5.72 -11.43 3.13
C GLN A 73 -4.87 -12.69 3.37
N THR A 74 -4.01 -13.09 2.45
CA THR A 74 -3.29 -14.36 2.58
C THR A 74 -2.30 -14.37 3.75
N HIS A 75 -1.58 -13.26 3.96
CA HIS A 75 -0.50 -13.15 4.94
C HIS A 75 -0.98 -12.74 6.33
N TYR A 76 -2.05 -11.94 6.43
CA TYR A 76 -2.50 -11.36 7.70
C TYR A 76 -3.88 -11.85 8.15
N ASP A 77 -4.79 -12.24 7.25
CA ASP A 77 -6.11 -12.84 7.63
C ASP A 77 -5.92 -14.20 8.33
N LYS A 78 -4.87 -14.95 7.97
CA LYS A 78 -4.52 -16.22 8.62
C LYS A 78 -3.97 -16.07 10.05
N ALA A 79 -3.78 -14.85 10.55
CA ALA A 79 -3.21 -14.60 11.87
C ALA A 79 -4.27 -14.59 13.01
N GLN A 80 -5.53 -14.92 12.74
CA GLN A 80 -6.54 -15.03 13.80
C GLN A 80 -6.86 -16.50 14.15
N PRO A 81 -6.38 -17.02 15.30
CA PRO A 81 -6.90 -18.25 15.91
C PRO A 81 -8.29 -18.06 16.50
#